data_AF-A0A7C0ZY66-F1
#
_entry.id   AF-A0A7C0ZY66-F1
#
_cell.length_a   1.000
_cell.length_b   1.000
_cell.length_c   1.000
_cell.angle_alpha   90.00
_cell.angle_beta   90.00
_cell.angle_gamma   90.00
#
_symmetry.space_group_name_H-M   'P 1'
#
loop_
_entity.id
_entity.type
_entity.pdbx_description
1 polymer ?
#
loop_
_entity_poly.entity_id
_entity_poly.type
_entity_poly.pdbx_seq_one_letter_code
_entity_poly.pdbx_strand_id
1 'polypeptide(L)'
;MENVVEIKKEFSGTGKIQKVITDLARGLSEAKISPEDLANPVSFQLAFSRLYEALIKAMEEGGHSYVAEVSFTDDLGNSVVFAVDLGKEAPAFASKKVKARVIVQLYEEY
;
A
#
# COMPACT_ATOMS: atom_id res chain seq x y z
N MET A 1 -42.10 0.14 8.24
CA MET A 1 -40.77 -0.29 8.70
C MET A 1 -40.10 -0.88 7.46
N GLU A 2 -39.30 -0.08 6.77
CA GLU A 2 -38.56 -0.55 5.60
C GLU A 2 -37.53 -1.58 6.06
N ASN A 3 -37.54 -2.75 5.43
CA ASN A 3 -36.55 -3.78 5.67
C ASN A 3 -35.26 -3.35 4.97
N VAL A 4 -34.32 -2.78 5.71
CA VAL A 4 -32.96 -2.58 5.21
C VAL A 4 -32.34 -3.96 5.07
N VAL A 5 -32.08 -4.40 3.84
CA VAL A 5 -31.38 -5.66 3.58
C VAL A 5 -29.90 -5.44 3.90
N GLU A 6 -29.43 -6.07 4.97
CA GLU A 6 -28.02 -6.06 5.36
C GLU A 6 -27.43 -7.47 5.26
N ILE A 7 -26.29 -7.61 4.57
CA ILE A 7 -25.52 -8.86 4.52
C ILE A 7 -24.15 -8.61 5.11
N LYS A 8 -23.83 -9.32 6.20
CA LYS A 8 -22.52 -9.26 6.86
C LYS A 8 -21.76 -10.56 6.68
N LYS A 9 -20.50 -10.46 6.29
CA LYS A 9 -19.55 -11.57 6.15
C LYS A 9 -18.26 -11.26 6.90
N GLU A 10 -17.71 -12.26 7.57
CA GLU A 10 -16.44 -12.15 8.29
C GLU A 10 -15.43 -13.13 7.70
N PHE A 11 -14.24 -12.64 7.40
CA PHE A 11 -13.11 -13.43 6.95
C PHE A 11 -11.95 -13.31 7.94
N SER A 12 -11.24 -14.43 8.12
CA SER A 12 -10.01 -14.48 8.91
C SER A 12 -8.80 -14.43 7.98
N GLY A 13 -7.90 -13.50 8.24
CA GLY A 13 -6.69 -13.28 7.47
C GLY A 13 -5.47 -13.02 8.34
N THR A 14 -4.39 -12.62 7.69
CA THR A 14 -3.16 -12.17 8.35
C THR A 14 -2.81 -10.77 7.91
N GLY A 15 -2.26 -9.98 8.81
CA GLY A 15 -1.68 -8.67 8.53
C GLY A 15 -0.17 -8.69 8.72
N LYS A 16 0.57 -8.10 7.80
CA LYS A 16 2.01 -7.84 7.94
C LYS A 16 2.24 -6.33 8.05
N ILE A 17 2.68 -5.89 9.23
CA ILE A 17 2.96 -4.50 9.54
C ILE A 17 4.30 -4.10 8.92
N GLN A 18 4.28 -3.08 8.08
CA GLN A 18 5.44 -2.55 7.36
C GLN A 18 5.45 -1.02 7.45
N LYS A 19 6.65 -0.45 7.48
CA LYS A 19 6.84 1.01 7.37
C LYS A 19 7.04 1.33 5.90
N VAL A 20 6.21 2.21 5.35
CA VAL A 20 6.26 2.65 3.96
C VAL A 20 6.41 4.17 3.90
N ILE A 21 6.87 4.65 2.75
CA ILE A 21 7.05 6.08 2.49
C ILE A 21 5.81 6.55 1.73
N THR A 22 5.04 7.45 2.35
CA THR A 22 3.74 7.89 1.81
C THR A 22 3.84 8.79 0.58
N ASP A 23 5.04 9.21 0.20
CA ASP A 23 5.30 10.10 -0.94
C ASP A 23 6.20 9.48 -2.01
N LEU A 24 6.49 8.18 -1.92
CA LEU A 24 7.40 7.51 -2.87
C LEU A 24 6.86 7.59 -4.30
N ALA A 25 5.54 7.45 -4.48
CA ALA A 25 4.89 7.62 -5.78
C ALA A 25 5.02 9.04 -6.33
N ARG A 26 4.99 10.07 -5.47
CA ARG A 26 5.20 11.47 -5.86
C ARG A 26 6.66 11.69 -6.28
N GLY A 27 7.63 11.27 -5.46
CA GLY A 27 9.05 11.37 -5.79
C GLY A 27 9.44 10.59 -7.06
N LEU A 28 8.85 9.41 -7.27
CA LEU A 28 9.03 8.63 -8.51
C LEU A 28 8.39 9.30 -9.73
N SER A 29 7.26 9.99 -9.56
CA SER A 29 6.61 10.74 -10.65
C SER A 29 7.41 11.98 -11.09
N GLU A 30 8.24 12.53 -10.21
CA GLU A 30 9.17 13.64 -10.52
C GLU A 30 10.42 13.16 -11.27
N ALA A 31 10.86 11.92 -11.04
CA ALA A 31 12.04 11.31 -11.64
C ALA A 31 11.90 10.93 -13.13
N LYS A 32 10.76 11.26 -13.77
CA LYS A 32 10.35 10.93 -15.16
C LYS A 32 11.49 10.42 -16.06
N ILE A 33 11.50 9.12 -16.35
CA ILE A 33 12.40 8.54 -17.36
C ILE A 33 11.77 8.74 -18.74
N SER A 34 12.52 9.32 -19.67
CA SER A 34 12.08 9.50 -21.05
C SER A 34 12.57 8.37 -21.98
N PRO A 35 11.98 8.19 -23.18
CA PRO A 35 12.49 7.22 -24.15
C PRO A 35 13.93 7.51 -24.61
N GLU A 36 14.33 8.79 -24.67
CA GLU A 36 15.70 9.19 -25.04
C GLU A 36 16.72 8.77 -23.98
N ASP A 37 16.32 8.71 -22.71
CA ASP A 37 17.15 8.21 -21.62
C ASP A 37 17.50 6.72 -21.79
N LEU A 38 16.67 5.96 -22.50
CA LEU A 38 16.89 4.54 -22.76
C LEU A 38 17.68 4.26 -24.05
N ALA A 39 17.98 5.30 -24.84
CA ALA A 39 18.53 5.16 -26.18
C ALA A 39 20.01 4.75 -26.22
N ASN A 40 20.78 5.00 -25.14
CA ASN A 40 22.16 4.55 -25.04
C ASN A 40 22.61 4.36 -23.56
N PRO A 41 23.69 3.60 -23.32
CA PRO A 41 24.13 3.25 -21.96
C PRO A 41 24.47 4.45 -21.07
N VAL A 42 25.03 5.52 -21.64
CA VAL A 42 25.42 6.71 -20.87
C VAL A 42 24.19 7.50 -20.43
N SER A 43 23.23 7.71 -21.35
CA SER A 43 21.95 8.34 -21.02
C SER A 43 21.18 7.56 -19.95
N PHE A 44 21.21 6.24 -20.03
CA PHE A 44 20.56 5.37 -19.05
C PHE A 44 21.19 5.52 -17.66
N GLN A 45 22.52 5.56 -17.59
CA GLN A 45 23.25 5.79 -16.34
C GLN A 45 22.86 7.13 -15.71
N LEU A 46 22.76 8.20 -16.51
CA LEU A 46 22.36 9.52 -16.03
C LEU A 46 20.91 9.54 -15.52
N ALA A 47 19.99 8.90 -16.24
CA ALA A 47 18.60 8.80 -15.83
C ALA A 47 18.43 7.97 -14.55
N PHE A 48 19.18 6.87 -14.43
CA PHE A 48 19.21 6.05 -13.22
C PHE A 48 19.76 6.82 -12.02
N SER A 49 20.81 7.62 -12.18
CA SER A 49 21.33 8.49 -11.11
C SER A 49 20.28 9.49 -10.63
N ARG A 50 19.54 10.14 -11.55
CA ARG A 50 18.44 11.05 -11.20
C ARG A 50 17.31 10.34 -10.46
N LEU A 51 16.94 9.14 -10.89
CA LEU A 51 15.93 8.31 -10.23
C LEU A 51 16.37 7.94 -8.81
N TYR A 52 17.64 7.54 -8.66
CA TYR A 52 18.21 7.17 -7.36
C TYR A 52 18.26 8.37 -6.40
N GLU A 53 18.65 9.54 -6.88
CA GLU A 53 18.61 10.79 -6.09
C GLU A 53 17.18 11.16 -5.69
N ALA A 54 16.22 11.08 -6.61
CA ALA A 54 14.81 11.33 -6.31
C ALA A 54 14.25 10.34 -5.27
N LEU A 55 14.67 9.07 -5.33
CA LEU A 55 14.33 8.06 -4.33
C LEU A 55 14.90 8.41 -2.95
N ILE A 56 16.20 8.73 -2.85
CA ILE A 56 16.84 9.13 -1.60
C ILE A 56 16.16 10.38 -1.03
N LYS A 57 15.93 11.38 -1.87
CA LYS A 57 15.28 12.63 -1.46
C LYS A 57 13.86 12.38 -0.97
N ALA A 58 13.08 11.53 -1.64
CA ALA A 58 11.76 11.13 -1.17
C ALA A 58 11.80 10.31 0.13
N MET A 59 12.89 9.58 0.40
CA MET A 59 13.13 8.92 1.68
C MET A 59 13.50 9.90 2.80
N GLU A 60 14.26 10.95 2.48
CA GLU A 60 14.73 11.97 3.43
C GLU A 60 13.66 13.02 3.75
N GLU A 61 12.92 13.47 2.75
CA GLU A 61 11.86 14.49 2.86
C GLU A 61 10.48 13.88 3.17
N GLY A 62 10.29 12.60 2.88
CA GLY A 62 8.99 11.94 2.93
C GLY A 62 8.50 11.66 4.35
N GLY A 63 7.19 11.82 4.54
CA GLY A 63 6.51 11.20 5.66
C GLY A 63 6.60 9.68 5.57
N HIS A 64 6.65 9.02 6.72
CA HIS A 64 6.42 7.58 6.77
C HIS A 64 5.03 7.31 7.29
N SER A 65 4.43 6.23 6.80
CA SER A 65 3.26 5.62 7.43
C SER A 65 3.52 4.15 7.69
N TYR A 66 2.85 3.62 8.69
CA TYR A 66 2.76 2.19 8.92
C TYR A 66 1.56 1.66 8.14
N VAL A 67 1.75 0.57 7.42
CA VAL A 67 0.68 -0.13 6.71
C VAL A 67 0.60 -1.57 7.19
N ALA A 68 -0.61 -2.10 7.27
CA ALA A 68 -0.85 -3.53 7.36
C ALA A 68 -1.16 -4.06 5.96
N GLU A 69 -0.28 -4.87 5.40
CA GLU A 69 -0.60 -5.70 4.24
C GLU A 69 -1.48 -6.86 4.74
N VAL A 70 -2.79 -6.75 4.48
CA VAL A 70 -3.80 -7.74 4.89
C VAL A 70 -4.01 -8.73 3.76
N SER A 71 -3.98 -10.02 4.08
CA SER A 71 -4.25 -11.12 3.17
C SER A 71 -5.25 -12.10 3.77
N PHE A 72 -6.26 -12.50 2.98
CA PHE A 72 -7.25 -13.52 3.32
C PHE A 72 -7.74 -14.26 2.07
N THR A 73 -8.47 -15.36 2.27
CA THR A 73 -9.13 -16.10 1.19
C THR A 73 -10.64 -15.79 1.21
N ASP A 74 -11.21 -15.40 0.08
CA ASP A 74 -12.64 -15.12 -0.04
C ASP A 74 -13.50 -16.40 -0.17
N ASP A 75 -14.82 -16.23 -0.18
CA ASP A 75 -15.79 -17.33 -0.28
C ASP A 75 -15.72 -18.09 -1.62
N LEU A 76 -15.01 -17.55 -2.63
CA LEU A 76 -14.81 -18.17 -3.95
C LEU A 76 -13.43 -18.82 -4.08
N GLY A 77 -12.60 -18.78 -3.04
CA GLY A 77 -11.26 -19.37 -3.02
C GLY A 77 -10.16 -18.46 -3.55
N ASN A 78 -10.43 -17.17 -3.82
CA ASN A 78 -9.41 -16.23 -4.29
C ASN A 78 -8.58 -15.70 -3.13
N SER A 79 -7.27 -15.51 -3.36
CA SER A 79 -6.41 -14.77 -2.44
C SER A 79 -6.60 -13.27 -2.65
N VAL A 80 -7.15 -12.59 -1.64
CA VAL A 80 -7.31 -11.14 -1.64
C VAL A 80 -6.20 -10.53 -0.79
N VAL A 81 -5.49 -9.54 -1.33
CA VAL A 81 -4.43 -8.80 -0.65
C VAL A 81 -4.65 -7.31 -0.82
N PHE A 82 -4.64 -6.57 0.28
CA PHE A 82 -4.79 -5.11 0.27
C PHE A 82 -4.03 -4.47 1.44
N ALA A 83 -3.77 -3.18 1.35
CA ALA A 83 -3.09 -2.42 2.40
C ALA A 83 -4.10 -1.62 3.24
N VAL A 84 -3.91 -1.62 4.55
CA VAL A 84 -4.60 -0.73 5.49
C VAL A 84 -3.57 0.27 6.00
N ASP A 85 -3.83 1.57 5.81
CA ASP A 85 -3.01 2.63 6.39
C ASP A 85 -3.27 2.74 7.90
N LEU A 86 -2.20 2.66 8.70
CA LEU A 86 -2.21 2.72 10.16
C LEU A 86 -1.72 4.07 10.67
N GLY A 87 -1.29 4.97 9.78
CA GLY A 87 -0.78 6.28 10.12
C GLY A 87 0.70 6.31 10.51
N LYS A 88 1.16 7.49 10.95
CA LYS A 88 2.58 7.79 11.14
C LYS A 88 3.21 7.14 12.36
N GLU A 89 2.41 6.81 13.37
CA GLU A 89 2.91 6.23 14.62
C GLU A 89 2.97 4.71 14.53
N ALA A 90 4.01 4.12 15.14
CA ALA A 90 4.16 2.68 15.16
C ALA A 90 3.00 2.06 15.97
N PRO A 91 2.19 1.17 15.37
CA PRO A 91 1.11 0.52 16.10
C PRO A 91 1.68 -0.36 17.21
N ALA A 92 1.04 -0.36 18.38
CA ALA A 92 1.49 -1.07 19.58
C ALA A 92 1.23 -2.60 19.52
N PHE A 93 1.62 -3.25 18.43
CA PHE A 93 1.58 -4.70 18.30
C PHE A 93 2.87 -5.33 18.84
N ALA A 94 2.74 -6.45 19.55
CA ALA A 94 3.90 -7.23 20.01
C ALA A 94 4.65 -7.93 18.86
N SER A 95 4.04 -8.04 17.68
CA SER A 95 4.57 -8.74 16.51
C SER A 95 4.23 -7.97 15.23
N LYS A 96 5.14 -8.02 14.24
CA LYS A 96 4.89 -7.48 12.89
C LYS A 96 3.92 -8.34 12.08
N LYS A 97 3.71 -9.60 12.46
CA LYS A 97 2.68 -10.48 11.89
C LYS A 97 1.52 -10.55 12.88
N VAL A 98 0.34 -10.10 12.43
CA VAL A 98 -0.88 -10.03 13.23
C VAL A 98 -1.99 -10.84 12.57
N LYS A 99 -3.01 -11.22 13.35
CA LYS A 99 -4.27 -11.71 12.77
C LYS A 99 -5.05 -10.51 12.24
N ALA A 100 -5.70 -10.69 11.10
CA ALA A 100 -6.62 -9.70 10.55
C ALA A 100 -8.03 -10.28 10.53
N ARG A 101 -9.00 -9.48 10.96
CA ARG A 101 -10.43 -9.77 10.79
C ARG A 101 -10.95 -8.81 9.74
N VAL A 102 -11.46 -9.35 8.64
CA VAL A 102 -12.06 -8.56 7.56
C VAL A 102 -13.56 -8.72 7.65
N ILE A 103 -14.27 -7.61 7.79
CA ILE A 103 -15.74 -7.59 7.84
C ILE A 103 -16.23 -6.89 6.59
N VAL A 104 -16.97 -7.62 5.76
CA VAL A 104 -17.65 -7.07 4.59
C VAL A 104 -19.12 -6.93 4.94
N GLN A 105 -19.65 -5.72 4.79
CA GLN A 105 -21.03 -5.40 5.07
C GLN A 105 -21.64 -4.79 3.81
N LEU A 106 -22.69 -5.42 3.28
CA LEU A 106 -23.50 -4.93 2.19
C LEU A 106 -24.76 -4.34 2.79
N TYR A 107 -25.09 -3.10 2.43
CA TYR A 107 -26.27 -2.38 2.89
C TYR A 107 -26.79 -1.48 1.76
N GLU A 108 -28.09 -1.18 1.77
CA GLU A 108 -28.68 -0.18 0.89
C GLU A 108 -28.55 1.21 1.53
N GLU A 109 -28.10 2.19 0.76
CA GLU A 109 -28.06 3.59 1.15
C GLU A 109 -29.23 4.30 0.44
N TYR A 110 -30.18 4.84 1.20
CA TYR A 110 -31.37 5.55 0.70
C TYR A 110 -31.15 7.06 0.70
#